data_AF-A0A3M1G758-F1
#
_entry.id   AF-A0A3M1G758-F1
#
_cell.length_a   1.000
_cell.length_b   1.000
_cell.length_c   1.000
_cell.angle_alpha   90.00
_cell.angle_beta   90.00
_cell.angle_gamma   90.00
#
_symmetry.space_group_name_H-M   'P 1'
#
loop_
_entity.id
_entity.type
_entity.pdbx_description
1 polymer ?
#
loop_
_entity_poly.entity_id
_entity_poly.type
_entity_poly.pdbx_seq_one_letter_code
_entity_poly.pdbx_strand_id
1 'polypeptide(L)'
;MRDNDIGAVPICEHGHLVGIVTDRDIACRGLANGHDPRALRARDVMSDHVVFCQDDEDAEDAVLVMEIRHIRRLPVLDRRQRL
;
A
#
# COMPACT_ATOMS: atom_id res chain seq x y z
N MET A 1 5.04 -5.24 10.03
CA MET A 1 3.63 -5.04 10.40
C MET A 1 3.47 -5.14 11.90
N ARG A 2 3.49 -6.34 12.49
CA ARG A 2 3.39 -6.53 13.96
C ARG A 2 4.36 -5.66 14.78
N ASP A 3 5.65 -5.72 14.50
CA ASP A 3 6.65 -5.08 15.36
C ASP A 3 6.58 -3.53 15.33
N ASN A 4 5.92 -2.96 14.31
CA ASN A 4 5.70 -1.51 14.17
C ASN A 4 4.21 -1.12 14.36
N ASP A 5 3.33 -2.07 14.71
CA ASP A 5 1.88 -1.87 14.81
C ASP A 5 1.23 -1.19 13.58
N ILE A 6 1.60 -1.64 12.38
CA ILE A 6 1.09 -1.12 11.11
C ILE A 6 0.34 -2.18 10.31
N GLY A 7 -0.77 -1.77 9.68
CA GLY A 7 -1.61 -2.64 8.84
C GLY A 7 -1.48 -2.43 7.32
N ALA A 8 -0.50 -1.64 6.89
CA ALA A 8 -0.12 -1.52 5.49
C ALA A 8 1.37 -1.19 5.34
N VAL A 9 1.96 -1.70 4.26
CA VAL A 9 3.37 -1.50 3.92
C VAL A 9 3.47 -1.15 2.43
N PRO A 10 3.89 0.08 2.10
CA PRO A 10 4.27 0.44 0.73
C PRO A 10 5.46 -0.40 0.25
N ILE A 11 5.39 -0.86 -0.99
CA ILE A 11 6.46 -1.61 -1.66
C ILE A 11 7.11 -0.69 -2.67
N CYS A 12 8.43 -0.55 -2.59
CA CYS A 12 9.20 0.34 -3.44
C CYS A 12 10.31 -0.40 -4.18
N GLU A 13 10.55 -0.01 -5.44
CA GLU A 13 11.72 -0.42 -6.21
C GLU A 13 12.52 0.82 -6.60
N HIS A 14 13.80 0.84 -6.25
CA HIS A 14 14.68 2.01 -6.46
C HIS A 14 14.10 3.33 -5.90
N GLY A 15 13.25 3.25 -4.88
CA GLY A 15 12.56 4.36 -4.23
C GLY A 15 11.29 4.85 -4.95
N HIS A 16 10.85 4.17 -6.00
CA HIS A 16 9.54 4.40 -6.62
C HIS A 16 8.51 3.46 -6.02
N LEU A 17 7.34 3.99 -5.69
CA LEU A 17 6.22 3.20 -5.20
C LEU A 17 5.71 2.27 -6.32
N VAL A 18 5.79 0.96 -6.10
CA VAL A 18 5.34 -0.06 -7.06
C VAL A 18 4.12 -0.85 -6.59
N GLY A 19 3.79 -0.78 -5.30
CA GLY A 19 2.66 -1.52 -4.75
C GLY A 19 2.43 -1.22 -3.27
N ILE A 20 1.37 -1.81 -2.71
CA ILE A 20 1.09 -1.78 -1.27
C ILE A 20 0.55 -3.14 -0.82
N VAL A 21 1.00 -3.58 0.35
CA VAL A 21 0.49 -4.79 1.01
C VAL A 21 -0.24 -4.39 2.27
N THR A 22 -1.46 -4.88 2.46
CA THR A 22 -2.25 -4.73 3.69
C THR A 22 -2.46 -6.08 4.38
N ASP A 23 -2.87 -6.07 5.65
CA ASP A 23 -3.22 -7.30 6.38
C ASP A 23 -4.30 -8.12 5.64
N ARG A 24 -5.23 -7.42 4.98
CA ARG A 24 -6.29 -8.04 4.17
C ARG A 24 -5.72 -8.73 2.95
N ASP A 25 -4.72 -8.16 2.29
CA ASP A 25 -4.09 -8.79 1.13
C ASP A 25 -3.38 -10.09 1.53
N ILE A 26 -2.65 -10.07 2.65
CA ILE A 26 -2.00 -11.26 3.20
C ILE A 26 -3.05 -12.33 3.52
N ALA A 27 -4.12 -11.96 4.23
CA ALA A 27 -5.17 -12.89 4.62
C ALA A 27 -5.95 -13.46 3.42
N CYS A 28 -6.42 -12.61 2.52
CA CYS A 28 -7.34 -12.99 1.44
C CYS A 28 -6.63 -13.54 0.20
N ARG A 29 -5.46 -12.99 -0.17
CA ARG A 29 -4.74 -13.41 -1.38
C ARG A 29 -3.64 -14.42 -1.09
N GLY A 30 -3.03 -14.36 0.09
CA GLY A 30 -2.03 -15.32 0.55
C GLY A 30 -2.66 -16.53 1.24
N LEU A 31 -3.12 -16.33 2.49
CA LEU A 31 -3.52 -17.42 3.37
C LEU A 31 -4.77 -18.17 2.90
N ALA A 32 -5.82 -17.44 2.52
CA ALA A 32 -7.10 -18.04 2.15
C ALA A 32 -7.00 -18.92 0.88
N ASN A 33 -6.00 -18.67 0.04
CA ASN A 33 -5.73 -19.46 -1.17
C ASN A 33 -4.84 -20.68 -0.91
N GLY A 34 -4.48 -20.95 0.35
CA GLY A 34 -3.67 -22.12 0.74
C GLY A 34 -2.20 -22.02 0.36
N HIS A 35 -1.70 -20.82 0.04
CA HIS A 35 -0.28 -20.62 -0.25
C HIS A 35 0.56 -20.72 1.03
N ASP A 36 1.77 -21.27 0.91
CA ASP A 36 2.74 -21.28 2.00
C ASP A 36 3.23 -19.84 2.25
N PRO A 37 2.97 -19.25 3.43
CA PRO A 37 3.41 -17.89 3.76
C PRO A 37 4.92 -17.73 3.75
N ARG A 38 5.68 -18.82 3.89
CA ARG A 38 7.15 -18.81 3.86
C ARG A 38 7.70 -18.74 2.44
N ALA A 39 6.91 -19.12 1.44
CA ALA A 39 7.29 -19.07 0.03
C ALA A 39 6.77 -17.81 -0.69
N LEU A 40 5.71 -17.19 -0.17
CA LEU A 40 5.14 -15.97 -0.71
C LEU A 40 6.09 -14.77 -0.59
N ARG A 41 6.08 -13.94 -1.61
CA ARG A 41 6.74 -12.62 -1.64
C ARG A 41 5.67 -11.52 -1.61
N ALA A 42 6.09 -10.31 -1.22
CA ALA A 42 5.19 -9.15 -1.18
C ALA A 42 4.46 -8.92 -2.52
N ARG A 43 5.18 -9.04 -3.65
CA ARG A 43 4.61 -8.90 -5.00
C ARG A 43 3.51 -9.90 -5.35
N ASP A 44 3.44 -11.04 -4.67
CA ASP A 44 2.46 -12.09 -4.97
C ASP A 44 1.09 -11.75 -4.35
N VAL A 45 1.05 -10.83 -3.38
CA VAL A 45 -0.17 -10.43 -2.67
C VAL A 45 -0.46 -8.93 -2.75
N MET A 46 0.53 -8.08 -3.07
CA MET A 46 0.35 -6.63 -3.13
C MET A 46 -0.70 -6.23 -4.17
N SER A 47 -1.31 -5.07 -3.97
CA SER A 47 -2.04 -4.39 -5.03
C SER A 47 -1.07 -3.51 -5.82
N ASP A 48 -1.11 -3.63 -7.14
CA ASP A 48 -0.49 -2.71 -8.10
C ASP A 48 -1.37 -1.44 -8.25
N HIS A 49 -0.80 -0.38 -8.85
CA HIS A 49 -1.50 0.89 -9.09
C HIS A 49 -2.04 1.58 -7.83
N VAL A 50 -1.16 1.81 -6.87
CA VAL A 50 -1.49 2.47 -5.60
C VAL A 50 -1.86 3.94 -5.86
N VAL A 51 -3.06 4.33 -5.41
CA VAL A 51 -3.44 5.76 -5.36
C VAL A 51 -2.58 6.44 -4.30
N PHE A 52 -2.00 7.58 -4.62
CA PHE A 52 -1.14 8.38 -3.74
C PHE A 52 -1.54 9.86 -3.79
N CYS A 53 -1.04 10.64 -2.84
CA CYS A 53 -1.04 12.10 -2.88
C CYS A 53 0.39 12.64 -2.98
N GLN A 54 0.53 13.92 -3.33
CA GLN A 54 1.81 14.63 -3.26
C GLN A 54 2.06 15.19 -1.86
N ASP A 55 3.33 15.44 -1.54
CA ASP A 55 3.77 16.05 -0.27
C ASP A 55 3.38 17.52 -0.12
N ASP A 56 2.96 18.17 -1.21
CA ASP A 56 2.45 19.54 -1.26
C ASP A 56 0.93 19.66 -1.50
N GLU A 57 0.19 18.54 -1.51
CA GLU A 57 -1.28 18.53 -1.59
C GLU A 57 -1.94 18.81 -0.23
N ASP A 58 -3.13 19.44 -0.27
CA ASP A 58 -3.91 19.71 0.94
C ASP A 58 -4.50 18.42 1.53
N ALA A 59 -4.57 18.36 2.86
CA ALA A 59 -5.14 17.22 3.57
C ALA A 59 -6.64 17.01 3.25
N GLU A 60 -7.39 18.09 2.99
CA GLU A 60 -8.80 18.03 2.60
C GLU A 60 -8.97 17.31 1.25
N ASP A 61 -8.11 17.60 0.28
CA ASP A 61 -8.10 16.93 -1.02
C ASP A 61 -7.72 15.45 -0.89
N ALA A 62 -6.71 15.14 -0.05
CA ALA A 62 -6.31 13.76 0.24
C ALA A 62 -7.47 12.96 0.86
N VAL A 63 -8.21 13.55 1.80
CA VAL A 63 -9.39 12.92 2.42
C VAL A 63 -10.49 12.67 1.40
N LEU A 64 -10.75 13.63 0.50
CA LEU A 64 -11.73 13.47 -0.57
C LEU A 64 -11.36 12.31 -1.51
N VAL A 65 -10.08 12.19 -1.88
CA VAL A 65 -9.57 11.06 -2.68
C VAL A 65 -9.80 9.74 -1.94
N MET A 66 -9.50 9.70 -0.64
CA MET A 66 -9.73 8.51 0.19
C MET A 66 -11.21 8.09 0.22
N GLU A 67 -12.12 9.06 0.34
CA GLU A 67 -13.56 8.84 0.32
C GLU A 67 -14.05 8.29 -1.03
N ILE A 68 -13.72 8.99 -2.12
CA ILE A 68 -14.13 8.64 -3.50
C ILE A 68 -13.60 7.26 -3.90
N ARG A 69 -12.36 6.94 -3.51
CA ARG A 69 -11.72 5.66 -3.83
C ARG A 69 -12.02 4.55 -2.81
N HIS A 70 -12.74 4.87 -1.73
CA HIS A 70 -13.00 3.96 -0.62
C HIS A 70 -11.75 3.31 -0.02
N ILE A 71 -10.65 4.08 0.05
CA ILE A 71 -9.39 3.66 0.64
C ILE A 71 -9.17 4.34 1.98
N ARG A 72 -8.45 3.67 2.88
CA ARG A 72 -8.17 4.17 4.24
C ARG A 72 -6.73 4.62 4.43
N ARG A 73 -5.91 4.49 3.40
CA ARG A 73 -4.48 4.81 3.43
C ARG A 73 -4.10 5.35 2.06
N LEU A 74 -3.31 6.42 2.08
CA LEU A 74 -2.86 7.14 0.90
C LEU A 74 -1.37 7.41 1.10
N PRO A 75 -0.47 6.71 0.40
CA PRO A 75 0.95 7.04 0.42
C PRO A 75 1.17 8.48 -0.07
N VAL A 76 2.12 9.17 0.57
CA VAL A 76 2.53 10.53 0.21
C VAL A 76 3.84 10.42 -0.56
N LEU A 77 3.88 10.97 -1.78
CA LEU A 77 5.08 10.97 -2.61
C LEU A 77 5.60 12.39 -2.82
N ASP A 78 6.92 12.53 -2.94
CA ASP A 78 7.53 13.78 -3.39
C ASP A 78 7.26 14.05 -4.88
N ARG A 79 7.64 15.24 -5.35
CA ARG A 79 7.55 15.63 -6.78
C ARG A 79 8.33 14.75 -7.76
N ARG A 80 9.28 13.95 -7.27
CA ARG A 80 10.04 12.97 -8.07
C ARG A 80 9.37 11.59 -8.05
N GLN A 81 8.16 11.49 -7.51
CA GLN A 81 7.39 10.28 -7.30
C GLN A 81 8.14 9.26 -6.45
N ARG A 82 8.75 9.76 -5.37
CA ARG A 82 9.48 8.97 -4.37
C ARG A 82 8.72 8.95 -3.07
N LEU A 83 8.70 7.79 -2.43
CA LEU A 83 8.18 7.62 -1.07
C LEU A 83 9.23 8.02 -0.03
#